data_AF-A0AAX4J512-F1
#
_entry.id   AF-A0AAX4J512-F1
#
_cell.length_a   1.000
_cell.length_b   1.000
_cell.length_c   1.000
_cell.angle_alpha   90.00
_cell.angle_beta   90.00
_cell.angle_gamma   90.00
#
_symmetry.space_group_name_H-M   'P 1'
#
loop_
_entity.id
_entity.type
_entity.pdbx_description
1 polymer ?
#
loop_
_entity_poly.entity_id
_entity_poly.type
_entity_poly.pdbx_seq_one_letter_code
_entity_poly.pdbx_strand_id
1 'polypeptide(L)'
;MIGKGIQYGYVCTGEAFVFLHIPDDPTTVRYHACVPNLDVLDNDVNRLHRTAVAQVLAFIIQALRVEPPPPSWHDAAAALDTWAVEYDDVLRKIPESVRKGKQALAAPYKPQRWRGFKRSPIQTRSRCKQPDTNTSLRDDSSDDEEDTRPFSTPSRSTRPNKNAITLSTGTGSTDRPFCTSKCLRGLVYGGPMDKTCPNFEDHGHHHINREQFLRSILIQLAQDRGRDADAVPLYLSGSIGSLFKVRLLSSGYTLVAKGVERVDLGRLRHENDLYDRLQPIQGTHVPVCLGSVDLVLPYYYGSGVFEHFLFLSWAGLPLFDFINRTTKADIVNKVTAAYKRIHRLHILHHDAEPRNIMYDQKSGNVMIVDFERDEFRSRQPLGPLGPNANQRKRRRTQKQGKDDFEKEQESVTGSFLRLMK
;
A
#
# COMPACT_ATOMS: atom_id res chain seq x y z
N MET A 1 -8.91 16.67 5.00
CA MET A 1 -7.90 16.27 6.01
C MET A 1 -8.40 15.04 6.79
N ILE A 2 -9.55 15.14 7.48
CA ILE A 2 -10.22 14.02 8.19
C ILE A 2 -10.26 12.72 7.38
N GLY A 3 -10.89 12.70 6.20
CA GLY A 3 -11.01 11.47 5.40
C GLY A 3 -9.68 10.86 4.94
N LYS A 4 -8.60 11.65 4.93
CA LYS A 4 -7.25 11.16 4.60
C LYS A 4 -6.44 10.73 5.83
N GLY A 5 -6.99 10.88 7.04
CA GLY A 5 -6.26 10.59 8.28
C GLY A 5 -5.05 11.48 8.50
N ILE A 6 -5.08 12.73 8.00
CA ILE A 6 -3.97 13.68 8.15
C ILE A 6 -4.36 14.80 9.11
N GLN A 7 -3.52 15.01 10.13
CA GLN A 7 -3.70 16.08 11.12
C GLN A 7 -3.16 17.44 10.63
N TYR A 8 -2.21 17.44 9.70
CA TYR A 8 -1.56 18.64 9.18
C TYR A 8 -1.92 18.88 7.71
N GLY A 9 -2.23 20.12 7.37
CA GLY A 9 -2.51 20.55 5.99
C GLY A 9 -2.31 22.04 5.84
N TYR A 10 -2.26 22.56 4.63
CA TYR A 10 -2.23 24.01 4.42
C TYR A 10 -2.92 24.39 3.11
N VAL A 11 -3.35 25.64 3.04
CA VAL A 11 -3.88 26.29 1.84
C VAL A 11 -2.91 27.40 1.43
N CYS A 12 -2.66 27.54 0.13
CA CYS A 12 -1.77 28.57 -0.41
C CYS A 12 -2.50 29.39 -1.47
N THR A 13 -2.45 30.72 -1.36
CA THR A 13 -3.02 31.66 -2.33
C THR A 13 -1.99 32.16 -3.34
N GLY A 14 -0.74 31.71 -3.24
CA GLY A 14 0.42 32.25 -3.97
C GLY A 14 1.11 33.41 -3.25
N GLU A 15 0.38 34.15 -2.41
CA GLU A 15 0.90 35.26 -1.61
C GLU A 15 0.93 34.93 -0.11
N ALA A 16 -0.03 34.15 0.36
CA ALA A 16 -0.18 33.76 1.76
C ALA A 16 -0.33 32.24 1.91
N PHE A 17 0.10 31.74 3.06
CA PHE A 17 -0.10 30.37 3.52
C PHE A 17 -1.01 30.37 4.74
N VAL A 18 -1.99 29.46 4.76
CA VAL A 18 -2.80 29.16 5.94
C VAL A 18 -2.50 27.71 6.32
N PHE A 19 -1.66 27.52 7.32
CA PHE A 19 -1.34 26.22 7.90
C PHE A 19 -2.48 25.81 8.83
N LEU A 20 -2.86 24.54 8.77
CA LEU A 20 -3.98 23.93 9.49
C LEU A 20 -3.49 22.73 10.27
N HIS A 21 -3.92 22.61 11.52
CA HIS A 21 -3.64 21.47 12.38
C HIS A 21 -4.91 21.04 13.11
N ILE A 22 -5.33 19.79 12.90
CA ILE A 22 -6.42 19.15 13.63
C ILE A 22 -5.79 18.31 14.74
N PRO A 23 -5.96 18.66 16.03
CA PRO A 23 -5.40 17.91 17.14
C PRO A 23 -6.14 16.55 17.32
N ASP A 24 -5.80 15.82 18.39
CA ASP A 24 -6.46 14.55 18.74
C ASP A 24 -7.95 14.72 19.05
N ASP A 25 -8.38 15.94 19.39
CA ASP A 25 -9.79 16.31 19.39
C ASP A 25 -10.17 16.89 18.01
N PRO A 26 -10.95 16.16 17.18
CA PRO A 26 -11.29 16.61 15.84
C PRO A 26 -12.31 17.75 15.80
N THR A 27 -12.87 18.19 16.95
CA THR A 27 -13.87 19.28 17.02
C THR A 27 -13.29 20.64 16.65
N THR A 28 -11.97 20.82 16.78
CA THR A 28 -11.31 22.10 16.60
C THR A 28 -10.23 22.02 15.53
N VAL A 29 -10.16 23.00 14.64
CA VAL A 29 -9.00 23.19 13.76
C VAL A 29 -8.19 24.40 14.22
N ARG A 30 -6.90 24.20 14.46
CA ARG A 30 -5.95 25.29 14.71
C ARG A 30 -5.43 25.77 13.36
N TYR A 31 -5.31 27.09 13.19
CA TYR A 31 -4.72 27.66 11.98
C TYR A 31 -3.63 28.67 12.31
N HIS A 32 -2.66 28.80 11.39
CA HIS A 32 -1.63 29.83 11.41
C HIS A 32 -1.51 30.42 10.01
N ALA A 33 -1.77 31.73 9.89
CA ALA A 33 -1.63 32.46 8.64
C ALA A 33 -0.25 33.12 8.57
N CYS A 34 0.42 32.96 7.44
CA CYS A 34 1.75 33.52 7.15
C CYS A 34 1.70 34.20 5.78
N VAL A 35 2.28 35.39 5.69
CA VAL A 35 2.49 36.14 4.45
C VAL A 35 4.00 36.36 4.32
N PRO A 36 4.73 35.42 3.68
CA PRO A 36 6.20 35.42 3.72
C PRO A 36 6.86 36.73 3.29
N ASN A 37 6.27 37.44 2.33
CA ASN A 37 6.79 38.74 1.87
C ASN A 37 6.69 39.86 2.92
N LEU A 38 5.77 39.74 3.88
CA LEU A 38 5.61 40.67 5.00
C LEU A 38 6.33 40.17 6.26
N ASP A 39 6.40 38.85 6.44
CA ASP A 39 6.93 38.23 7.65
C ASP A 39 8.47 38.20 7.68
N VAL A 40 9.12 38.18 6.51
CA VAL A 40 10.58 38.27 6.38
C VAL A 40 11.01 39.72 6.65
N LEU A 41 11.59 39.96 7.83
CA LEU A 41 12.15 41.24 8.22
C LEU A 41 13.64 41.31 7.87
N ASP A 42 14.08 42.37 7.20
CA ASP A 42 15.46 42.52 6.73
C ASP A 42 16.51 42.56 7.85
N ASN A 43 16.10 42.92 9.08
CA ASN A 43 16.98 43.07 10.24
C ASN A 43 17.08 41.82 11.13
N ASP A 44 16.48 40.69 10.74
CA ASP A 44 16.55 39.44 11.51
C ASP A 44 17.75 38.59 11.04
N VAL A 45 18.71 38.34 11.94
CA VAL A 45 19.88 37.46 11.70
C VAL A 45 19.43 36.06 11.27
N ASN A 46 18.24 35.62 11.68
CA ASN A 46 17.66 34.33 11.35
C ASN A 46 16.59 34.38 10.25
N ARG A 47 16.47 35.45 9.44
CA ARG A 47 15.42 35.69 8.41
C ARG A 47 14.98 34.50 7.55
N LEU A 48 15.86 33.52 7.31
CA LEU A 48 15.56 32.34 6.49
C LEU A 48 14.38 31.53 7.03
N HIS A 49 14.16 31.45 8.35
CA HIS A 49 13.08 30.64 8.93
C HIS A 49 11.68 31.16 8.57
N ARG A 50 11.54 32.44 8.20
CA ARG A 50 10.25 33.07 7.83
C ARG A 50 9.96 33.03 6.34
N THR A 51 10.89 32.51 5.54
CA THR A 51 10.67 32.32 4.11
C THR A 51 9.58 31.26 3.88
N ALA A 52 8.85 31.39 2.78
CA ALA A 52 7.85 30.41 2.36
C ALA A 52 8.41 28.97 2.36
N VAL A 53 9.63 28.82 1.83
CA VAL A 53 10.31 27.51 1.73
C VAL A 53 10.60 26.94 3.11
N ALA A 54 11.16 27.73 4.03
CA ALA A 54 11.49 27.24 5.37
C ALA A 54 10.23 26.91 6.19
N GLN A 55 9.19 27.73 6.12
CA GLN A 55 7.92 27.49 6.80
C GLN A 55 7.25 26.20 6.31
N VAL A 56 7.14 26.02 4.99
CA VAL A 56 6.58 24.79 4.40
C VAL A 56 7.45 23.58 4.74
N LEU A 57 8.77 23.69 4.67
CA LEU A 57 9.68 22.60 5.05
C LEU A 57 9.51 22.20 6.52
N ALA A 58 9.51 23.17 7.43
CA ALA A 58 9.32 22.93 8.86
C ALA A 58 7.96 22.26 9.12
N PHE A 59 6.91 22.73 8.45
CA PHE A 59 5.57 22.15 8.54
C PHE A 59 5.50 20.70 8.05
N ILE A 60 6.16 20.40 6.91
CA ILE A 60 6.26 19.02 6.39
C ILE A 60 7.03 18.13 7.36
N ILE A 61 8.15 18.62 7.94
CA ILE A 61 8.92 17.85 8.93
C ILE A 61 8.08 17.56 10.16
N GLN A 62 7.27 18.51 10.64
CA GLN A 62 6.33 18.27 11.74
C GLN A 62 5.30 17.22 11.36
N ALA A 63 4.66 17.35 10.20
CA ALA A 63 3.66 16.40 9.71
C ALA A 63 4.20 14.96 9.57
N LEU A 64 5.45 14.80 9.13
CA LEU A 64 6.10 13.50 8.97
C LEU A 64 6.50 12.84 10.31
N ARG A 65 6.68 13.63 11.37
CA ARG A 65 7.02 13.13 12.70
C ARG A 65 5.80 12.70 13.52
N VAL A 66 4.63 13.13 13.10
CA VAL A 66 3.39 12.86 13.81
C VAL A 66 2.90 11.47 13.47
N GLU A 67 2.59 10.71 14.50
CA GLU A 67 1.94 9.41 14.36
C GLU A 67 0.53 9.58 13.81
N PRO A 68 0.08 8.69 12.90
CA PRO A 68 -1.28 8.73 12.37
C PRO A 68 -2.34 8.75 13.49
N PRO A 69 -3.47 9.45 13.27
CA PRO A 69 -4.55 9.48 14.24
C PRO A 69 -5.17 8.08 14.41
N PRO A 70 -5.62 7.73 15.63
CA PRO A 70 -6.24 6.43 15.89
C PRO A 70 -7.64 6.34 15.24
N PRO A 71 -8.20 5.14 15.10
CA PRO A 71 -9.55 4.97 14.55
C PRO A 71 -10.64 5.76 15.30
N SER A 72 -10.52 5.88 16.63
CA SER A 72 -11.42 6.70 17.47
C SER A 72 -11.47 8.18 17.07
N TRP A 73 -10.38 8.73 16.51
CA TRP A 73 -10.34 10.09 16.00
C TRP A 73 -11.28 10.27 14.79
N HIS A 74 -11.33 9.25 13.93
CA HIS A 74 -12.25 9.25 12.80
C HIS A 74 -13.70 9.05 13.24
N ASP A 75 -13.94 8.20 14.25
CA ASP A 75 -15.28 8.00 14.82
C ASP A 75 -15.83 9.29 15.42
N ALA A 76 -15.00 9.98 16.21
CA ALA A 76 -15.35 11.28 16.78
C ALA A 76 -15.62 12.31 15.69
N ALA A 77 -14.80 12.36 14.63
CA ALA A 77 -14.99 13.27 13.51
C ALA A 77 -16.26 12.96 12.69
N ALA A 78 -16.64 11.69 12.57
CA ALA A 78 -17.86 11.27 11.88
C ALA A 78 -19.15 11.68 12.61
N ALA A 79 -19.07 11.90 13.92
CA ALA A 79 -20.19 12.41 14.73
C ALA A 79 -20.34 13.94 14.65
N LEU A 80 -19.40 14.66 14.02
CA LEU A 80 -19.46 16.11 13.88
C LEU A 80 -20.30 16.52 12.68
N ASP A 81 -21.03 17.62 12.84
CA ASP A 81 -21.76 18.23 11.72
C ASP A 81 -20.81 18.79 10.68
N THR A 82 -21.17 18.62 9.40
CA THR A 82 -20.47 19.30 8.32
C THR A 82 -20.84 20.78 8.36
N TRP A 83 -19.84 21.65 8.34
CA TRP A 83 -20.09 23.09 8.35
C TRP A 83 -20.85 23.49 7.08
N ALA A 84 -22.14 23.79 7.23
CA ALA A 84 -23.00 24.29 6.17
C ALA A 84 -22.68 25.76 5.92
N VAL A 85 -21.48 26.02 5.39
CA VAL A 85 -21.06 27.34 4.98
C VAL A 85 -21.07 27.34 3.45
N GLU A 86 -22.16 27.82 2.87
CA GLU A 86 -22.20 28.13 1.45
C GLU A 86 -21.16 29.21 1.17
N TYR A 87 -20.21 28.89 0.29
CA TYR A 87 -19.13 29.80 -0.10
C TYR A 87 -19.67 31.18 -0.52
N ASP A 88 -20.82 31.18 -1.21
CA ASP A 88 -21.52 32.39 -1.64
C ASP A 88 -22.03 33.24 -0.48
N ASP A 89 -22.45 32.64 0.64
CA ASP A 89 -22.92 33.38 1.80
C ASP A 89 -21.77 34.07 2.55
N VAL A 90 -20.58 33.47 2.57
CA VAL A 90 -19.36 34.13 3.07
C VAL A 90 -18.96 35.25 2.12
N LEU A 91 -18.95 35.00 0.81
CA LEU A 91 -18.62 36.03 -0.18
C LEU A 91 -19.59 37.21 -0.16
N ARG A 92 -20.88 36.98 0.09
CA ARG A 92 -21.90 38.03 0.22
C ARG A 92 -21.70 38.89 1.47
N LYS A 93 -21.14 38.32 2.55
CA LYS A 93 -20.79 39.05 3.78
C LYS A 93 -19.52 39.88 3.64
N ILE A 94 -18.66 39.58 2.66
CA ILE A 94 -17.49 40.41 2.34
C ILE A 94 -17.97 41.63 1.52
N PRO A 95 -17.71 42.87 1.98
CA PRO A 95 -18.13 44.07 1.26
C PRO A 95 -17.70 44.05 -0.21
N GLU A 96 -18.58 44.45 -1.14
CA GLU A 96 -18.26 44.45 -2.57
C GLU A 96 -17.03 45.31 -2.91
N SER A 97 -16.74 46.35 -2.11
CA SER A 97 -15.54 47.17 -2.23
C SER A 97 -14.24 46.42 -1.96
N VAL A 98 -14.28 45.37 -1.14
CA VAL A 98 -13.14 44.47 -0.85
C VAL A 98 -13.13 43.31 -1.84
N ARG A 99 -14.29 42.71 -2.12
CA ARG A 99 -14.45 41.57 -3.05
C ARG A 99 -14.13 41.93 -4.50
N LYS A 100 -14.50 43.13 -4.93
CA LYS A 100 -14.30 43.68 -6.27
C LYS A 100 -13.45 44.95 -6.19
N GLY A 101 -12.41 44.94 -5.35
CA GLY A 101 -11.50 46.07 -5.21
C GLY A 101 -11.18 46.71 -6.55
N LYS A 102 -11.47 48.01 -6.70
CA LYS A 102 -11.25 48.79 -7.93
C LYS A 102 -9.77 48.91 -8.30
N GLN A 103 -8.87 48.57 -7.38
CA GLN A 103 -7.53 48.21 -7.79
C GLN A 103 -7.62 46.78 -8.32
N ALA A 104 -7.59 46.64 -9.64
CA ALA A 104 -6.80 45.56 -10.19
C ALA A 104 -5.49 45.61 -9.41
N LEU A 105 -5.31 44.67 -8.46
CA LEU A 105 -3.98 44.33 -8.02
C LEU A 105 -3.32 43.94 -9.33
N ALA A 106 -2.64 44.89 -9.95
CA ALA A 106 -1.61 44.59 -10.90
C ALA A 106 -0.69 43.72 -10.07
N ALA A 107 -0.91 42.40 -10.12
CA ALA A 107 -0.12 41.47 -9.37
C ALA A 107 1.32 41.89 -9.69
N PRO A 108 2.16 42.20 -8.68
CA PRO A 108 3.56 42.51 -8.97
C PRO A 108 4.23 41.34 -9.71
N TYR A 109 3.58 40.17 -9.69
CA TYR A 109 3.70 39.10 -10.66
C TYR A 109 3.44 39.57 -12.10
N LYS A 110 4.46 40.17 -12.70
CA LYS A 110 4.68 40.04 -14.14
C LYS A 110 5.05 38.58 -14.38
N PRO A 111 4.29 37.80 -15.17
CA PRO A 111 4.75 36.49 -15.61
C PRO A 111 6.03 36.73 -16.39
N GLN A 112 7.18 36.54 -15.73
CA GLN A 112 8.44 36.48 -16.44
C GLN A 112 8.36 35.21 -17.25
N ARG A 113 8.04 35.36 -18.54
CA ARG A 113 8.28 34.32 -19.53
C ARG A 113 9.74 33.94 -19.32
N TRP A 114 9.96 32.74 -18.79
CA TRP A 114 11.26 32.22 -18.39
C TRP A 114 12.26 32.47 -19.53
N ARG A 115 13.04 33.56 -19.45
CA ARG A 115 14.20 33.75 -20.29
C ARG A 115 15.30 33.05 -19.53
N GLY A 116 15.53 31.80 -19.92
CA GLY A 116 16.49 30.92 -19.28
C GLY A 116 17.79 31.64 -18.96
N PHE A 117 18.40 31.25 -17.85
CA PHE A 117 19.74 31.69 -17.51
C PHE A 117 20.67 31.39 -18.70
N LYS A 118 21.47 32.39 -19.13
CA LYS A 118 22.58 32.12 -20.06
C LYS A 118 23.64 31.23 -19.42
N ARG A 119 23.69 31.09 -18.08
CA ARG A 119 24.44 30.08 -17.30
C ARG A 119 23.86 29.90 -15.90
N SER A 120 23.60 28.67 -15.47
CA SER A 120 23.46 28.29 -14.06
C SER A 120 24.86 28.07 -13.44
N PRO A 121 25.10 28.39 -12.15
CA PRO A 121 26.37 28.05 -11.49
C PRO A 121 26.46 26.56 -11.10
N ILE A 122 25.58 25.72 -11.66
CA ILE A 122 25.53 24.28 -11.40
C ILE A 122 25.76 23.58 -12.74
N GLN A 123 26.94 22.98 -12.92
CA GLN A 123 27.23 22.08 -14.04
C GLN A 123 26.50 20.75 -13.82
N THR A 124 25.42 20.53 -14.55
CA THR A 124 24.77 19.22 -14.65
C THR A 124 25.53 18.32 -15.64
N ARG A 125 25.86 17.08 -15.21
CA ARG A 125 26.67 16.06 -15.91
C ARG A 125 26.02 15.47 -17.18
N SER A 126 25.76 16.26 -18.22
CA SER A 126 25.12 15.74 -19.46
C SER A 126 25.89 15.99 -20.77
N ARG A 127 27.19 16.29 -20.74
CA ARG A 127 28.00 16.34 -21.97
C ARG A 127 29.34 15.60 -21.83
N CYS A 128 29.23 14.27 -21.86
CA CYS A 128 30.27 13.33 -22.28
C CYS A 128 29.52 12.30 -23.14
N LYS A 129 29.74 12.02 -24.44
CA LYS A 129 30.82 12.21 -25.43
C LYS A 129 30.12 12.12 -26.84
N GLN A 130 30.37 13.04 -27.80
CA GLN A 130 31.30 12.98 -28.97
C GLN A 130 30.62 12.41 -30.26
N PRO A 131 31.04 12.68 -31.53
CA PRO A 131 32.33 13.24 -31.99
C PRO A 131 32.29 14.33 -33.12
N ASP A 132 33.47 14.95 -33.31
CA ASP A 132 34.12 15.50 -34.52
C ASP A 132 33.37 16.30 -35.60
N THR A 133 33.76 17.58 -35.79
CA THR A 133 34.43 18.06 -37.02
C THR A 133 34.97 19.50 -36.88
N ASN A 134 36.27 19.64 -37.17
CA ASN A 134 37.08 20.79 -37.61
C ASN A 134 36.45 22.22 -37.58
N THR A 135 37.17 23.20 -37.02
CA THR A 135 38.01 24.18 -37.79
C THR A 135 38.47 25.37 -36.91
N SER A 136 39.81 25.54 -36.86
CA SER A 136 40.64 26.76 -36.69
C SER A 136 40.46 27.80 -35.55
N LEU A 137 41.51 27.86 -34.71
CA LEU A 137 42.40 29.01 -34.40
C LEU A 137 41.88 30.31 -33.75
N ARG A 138 42.43 30.59 -32.55
CA ARG A 138 43.13 31.81 -32.04
C ARG A 138 42.80 32.01 -30.55
N ASP A 139 43.67 31.72 -29.58
CA ASP A 139 44.93 32.36 -29.13
C ASP A 139 44.72 33.40 -27.99
N ASP A 140 45.65 33.35 -27.04
CA ASP A 140 45.93 34.19 -25.85
C ASP A 140 45.31 33.90 -24.45
N SER A 141 46.06 33.08 -23.69
CA SER A 141 46.91 33.43 -22.51
C SER A 141 46.37 33.59 -21.06
N SER A 142 47.10 32.90 -20.16
CA SER A 142 47.36 33.10 -18.70
C SER A 142 46.28 32.70 -17.68
N ASP A 143 46.56 32.10 -16.50
CA ASP A 143 47.55 31.15 -15.97
C ASP A 143 46.98 30.63 -14.62
N ASP A 144 47.58 29.57 -14.07
CA ASP A 144 47.55 29.11 -12.66
C ASP A 144 46.43 28.16 -12.15
N GLU A 145 46.71 26.85 -12.33
CA GLU A 145 46.78 25.74 -11.35
C GLU A 145 46.01 25.84 -10.00
N GLU A 146 45.12 24.88 -9.68
CA GLU A 146 45.41 23.82 -8.68
C GLU A 146 44.27 22.76 -8.62
N ASP A 147 44.68 21.54 -8.30
CA ASP A 147 44.08 20.23 -8.54
C ASP A 147 43.10 19.80 -7.43
N THR A 148 41.87 19.36 -7.75
CA THR A 148 41.21 18.25 -7.00
C THR A 148 39.93 17.74 -7.68
N ARG A 149 39.93 16.44 -7.99
CA ARG A 149 38.79 15.67 -8.53
C ARG A 149 37.67 15.50 -7.49
N PRO A 150 36.39 15.51 -7.91
CA PRO A 150 35.36 14.71 -7.24
C PRO A 150 34.68 13.68 -8.16
N PHE A 151 34.93 12.43 -7.78
CA PHE A 151 34.04 11.27 -7.75
C PHE A 151 32.60 11.40 -8.30
N SER A 152 32.23 10.33 -8.99
CA SER A 152 30.96 10.09 -9.69
C SER A 152 29.75 9.96 -8.78
N THR A 153 28.70 10.74 -9.08
CA THR A 153 27.32 10.56 -8.57
C THR A 153 26.56 9.50 -9.40
N PRO A 154 25.86 8.53 -8.78
CA PRO A 154 25.02 7.56 -9.50
C PRO A 154 23.65 8.14 -9.88
N SER A 155 23.20 7.77 -11.08
CA SER A 155 21.91 8.07 -11.69
C SER A 155 20.73 7.50 -10.89
N ARG A 156 19.69 8.34 -10.77
CA ARG A 156 18.37 8.11 -10.19
C ARG A 156 17.60 7.08 -11.01
N SER A 157 17.80 5.81 -10.71
CA SER A 157 16.82 4.75 -10.95
C SER A 157 15.77 4.83 -9.83
N THR A 158 14.50 4.93 -10.19
CA THR A 158 13.36 4.68 -9.29
C THR A 158 13.41 3.20 -8.88
N ARG A 159 14.31 2.89 -7.95
CA ARG A 159 14.31 1.64 -7.20
C ARG A 159 13.21 1.78 -6.13
N PRO A 160 12.41 0.74 -5.89
CA PRO A 160 11.63 0.67 -4.66
C PRO A 160 12.65 0.80 -3.53
N ASN A 161 12.44 1.76 -2.65
CA ASN A 161 13.36 2.01 -1.56
C ASN A 161 13.43 0.72 -0.74
N LYS A 162 14.58 0.07 -0.75
CA LYS A 162 14.91 -1.06 0.12
C LYS A 162 15.03 -0.52 1.53
N ASN A 163 13.90 -0.19 2.13
CA ASN A 163 13.78 -0.27 3.56
C ASN A 163 13.66 -1.76 3.83
N ALA A 164 14.78 -2.34 4.26
CA ALA A 164 14.72 -3.51 5.09
C ALA A 164 13.57 -3.33 6.08
N ILE A 165 12.84 -4.41 6.32
CA ILE A 165 11.91 -4.53 7.43
C ILE A 165 12.74 -4.41 8.70
N THR A 166 13.10 -3.18 9.03
CA THR A 166 13.46 -2.76 10.36
C THR A 166 12.11 -2.37 10.92
N LEU A 167 11.58 -3.23 11.79
CA LEU A 167 10.52 -2.84 12.70
C LEU A 167 10.98 -1.52 13.31
N SER A 168 10.35 -0.43 12.90
CA SER A 168 10.52 0.86 13.52
C SER A 168 10.11 0.70 14.97
N THR A 169 11.07 0.91 15.86
CA THR A 169 10.93 1.01 17.31
C THR A 169 9.99 2.17 17.66
N GLY A 170 8.69 1.88 17.55
CA GLY A 170 7.62 2.58 18.24
C GLY A 170 7.05 1.62 19.28
N THR A 171 7.07 2.02 20.54
CA THR A 171 6.53 1.26 21.66
C THR A 171 5.02 1.05 21.50
N GLY A 172 4.60 -0.15 21.07
CA GLY A 172 3.21 -0.59 21.02
C GLY A 172 2.93 -1.64 19.93
N SER A 173 2.57 -2.87 20.33
CA SER A 173 2.01 -4.03 19.57
C SER A 173 2.70 -4.53 18.27
N THR A 174 3.41 -3.69 17.52
CA THR A 174 4.01 -4.02 16.21
C THR A 174 5.15 -5.04 16.27
N ASP A 175 5.75 -5.25 17.44
CA ASP A 175 6.88 -6.17 17.65
C ASP A 175 6.47 -7.65 17.71
N ARG A 176 5.18 -7.93 17.91
CA ARG A 176 4.75 -9.31 18.14
C ARG A 176 4.76 -10.14 16.85
N PRO A 177 5.41 -11.31 16.79
CA PRO A 177 5.40 -12.13 15.59
C PRO A 177 4.01 -12.68 15.24
N PHE A 178 3.77 -12.92 13.95
CA PHE A 178 2.55 -13.60 13.48
C PHE A 178 2.50 -15.05 13.96
N CYS A 179 1.28 -15.54 14.20
CA CYS A 179 1.03 -16.97 14.40
C CYS A 179 1.43 -17.77 13.16
N THR A 180 1.93 -18.98 13.39
CA THR A 180 2.26 -19.92 12.32
C THR A 180 1.01 -20.35 11.55
N SER A 181 1.14 -20.59 10.24
CA SER A 181 0.05 -21.12 9.41
C SER A 181 -0.52 -22.44 9.94
N LYS A 182 0.32 -23.31 10.52
CA LYS A 182 -0.12 -24.57 11.14
C LYS A 182 -1.01 -24.33 12.37
N CYS A 183 -0.65 -23.41 13.26
CA CYS A 183 -1.50 -22.96 14.38
C CYS A 183 -2.87 -22.46 13.90
N LEU A 184 -2.90 -21.54 12.92
CA LEU A 184 -4.15 -20.98 12.41
C LEU A 184 -4.99 -22.03 11.66
N ARG A 185 -4.35 -22.99 10.97
CA ARG A 185 -5.03 -24.13 10.35
C ARG A 185 -5.69 -25.03 11.41
N GLY A 186 -5.03 -25.24 12.55
CA GLY A 186 -5.58 -25.98 13.70
C GLY A 186 -6.82 -25.31 14.29
N LEU A 187 -6.82 -23.97 14.36
CA LEU A 187 -7.99 -23.17 14.76
C LEU A 187 -9.16 -23.31 13.81
N VAL A 188 -8.92 -23.24 12.50
CA VAL A 188 -10.01 -23.24 11.49
C VAL A 188 -10.63 -24.63 11.29
N TYR A 189 -9.81 -25.68 11.21
CA TYR A 189 -10.26 -27.01 10.79
C TYR A 189 -10.32 -28.04 11.92
N GLY A 190 -9.97 -27.64 13.15
CA GLY A 190 -9.80 -28.57 14.26
C GLY A 190 -8.49 -29.35 14.11
N GLY A 191 -7.52 -29.03 14.97
CA GLY A 191 -6.22 -29.69 14.98
C GLY A 191 -5.50 -29.51 16.32
N PRO A 192 -4.36 -30.18 16.50
CA PRO A 192 -3.55 -30.00 17.70
C PRO A 192 -2.90 -28.62 17.71
N MET A 193 -2.67 -28.10 18.91
CA MET A 193 -1.92 -26.87 19.11
C MET A 193 -0.50 -26.96 18.52
N ASP A 194 -0.05 -25.89 17.89
CA ASP A 194 1.31 -25.80 17.38
C ASP A 194 2.27 -25.20 18.41
N LYS A 195 3.04 -26.06 19.07
CA LYS A 195 4.07 -25.67 20.06
C LYS A 195 5.18 -24.78 19.49
N THR A 196 5.31 -24.71 18.16
CA THR A 196 6.29 -23.85 17.49
C THR A 196 5.76 -22.44 17.21
N CYS A 197 4.47 -22.20 17.48
CA CYS A 197 3.88 -20.88 17.34
C CYS A 197 4.53 -19.93 18.37
N PRO A 198 5.00 -18.75 17.96
CA PRO A 198 5.61 -17.81 18.90
C PRO A 198 4.61 -17.22 19.91
N ASN A 199 3.31 -17.35 19.64
CA ASN A 199 2.23 -16.90 20.51
C ASN A 199 1.55 -18.08 21.26
N PHE A 200 2.19 -19.26 21.29
CA PHE A 200 1.61 -20.49 21.83
C PHE A 200 1.11 -20.34 23.27
N GLU A 201 1.90 -19.70 24.15
CA GLU A 201 1.57 -19.53 25.57
C GLU A 201 0.28 -18.71 25.80
N ASP A 202 -0.08 -17.83 24.86
CA ASP A 202 -1.31 -17.02 24.96
C ASP A 202 -2.57 -17.74 24.50
N HIS A 203 -2.42 -18.78 23.67
CA HIS A 203 -3.56 -19.46 23.07
C HIS A 203 -4.31 -20.37 24.06
N GLY A 204 -3.67 -20.69 25.19
CA GLY A 204 -4.16 -21.70 26.15
C GLY A 204 -3.93 -23.13 25.67
N HIS A 205 -4.69 -24.08 26.24
CA HIS A 205 -4.50 -25.51 25.99
C HIS A 205 -5.18 -26.04 24.72
N HIS A 206 -6.18 -25.32 24.20
CA HIS A 206 -6.97 -25.71 23.03
C HIS A 206 -7.27 -24.50 22.15
N HIS A 207 -7.39 -24.74 20.83
CA HIS A 207 -7.82 -23.70 19.91
C HIS A 207 -9.27 -23.30 20.20
N ILE A 208 -9.54 -21.99 20.15
CA ILE A 208 -10.91 -21.48 20.06
C ILE A 208 -11.51 -21.90 18.71
N ASN A 209 -12.84 -21.98 18.63
CA ASN A 209 -13.50 -22.27 17.36
C ASN A 209 -13.40 -21.06 16.40
N ARG A 210 -13.39 -21.30 15.08
CA ARG A 210 -13.48 -20.28 14.01
C ARG A 210 -14.57 -19.25 14.28
N GLU A 211 -15.79 -19.69 14.62
CA GLU A 211 -16.92 -18.77 14.89
C GLU A 211 -16.68 -17.91 16.13
N GLN A 212 -16.09 -18.49 17.18
CA GLN A 212 -15.73 -17.76 18.40
C GLN A 212 -14.64 -16.72 18.11
N PHE A 213 -13.65 -17.07 17.27
CA PHE A 213 -12.63 -16.14 16.80
C PHE A 213 -13.28 -14.96 16.05
N LEU A 214 -14.10 -15.22 15.03
CA LEU A 214 -14.73 -14.18 14.20
C LEU A 214 -15.63 -13.26 15.03
N ARG A 215 -16.40 -13.81 15.96
CA ARG A 215 -17.25 -13.02 16.87
C ARG A 215 -16.42 -12.17 17.82
N SER A 216 -15.38 -12.74 18.43
CA SER A 216 -14.54 -12.03 19.39
C SER A 216 -13.75 -10.90 18.72
N ILE A 217 -13.18 -11.16 17.53
CA ILE A 217 -12.42 -10.15 16.81
C ILE A 217 -13.33 -9.03 16.29
N LEU A 218 -14.55 -9.32 15.86
CA LEU A 218 -15.51 -8.30 15.46
C LEU A 218 -15.85 -7.36 16.62
N ILE A 219 -16.10 -7.91 17.81
CA ILE A 219 -16.36 -7.12 19.02
C ILE A 219 -15.12 -6.29 19.38
N GLN A 220 -13.93 -6.88 19.32
CA GLN A 220 -12.70 -6.17 19.62
C GLN A 220 -12.48 -5.00 18.64
N LEU A 221 -12.61 -5.21 17.34
CA LEU A 221 -12.40 -4.16 16.33
C LEU A 221 -13.38 -2.98 16.47
N ALA A 222 -14.55 -3.21 17.07
CA ALA A 222 -15.53 -2.16 17.36
C ALA A 222 -15.18 -1.35 18.63
N GLN A 223 -14.47 -1.95 19.58
CA GLN A 223 -14.18 -1.34 20.89
C GLN A 223 -12.74 -0.81 20.99
N ASP A 224 -11.79 -1.54 20.41
CA ASP A 224 -10.36 -1.25 20.42
C ASP A 224 -10.01 -0.24 19.32
N ARG A 225 -10.33 1.02 19.59
CA ARG A 225 -10.23 2.15 18.65
C ARG A 225 -9.11 3.14 19.04
N GLY A 226 -8.29 2.78 20.04
CA GLY A 226 -7.24 3.62 20.60
C GLY A 226 -5.98 3.73 19.72
N ARG A 227 -4.98 4.45 20.23
CA ARG A 227 -3.65 4.58 19.58
C ARG A 227 -2.81 3.32 19.74
N ASP A 228 -3.07 2.58 20.80
CA ASP A 228 -2.49 1.27 21.15
C ASP A 228 -3.33 0.09 20.63
N ALA A 229 -4.31 0.36 19.74
CA ALA A 229 -5.17 -0.67 19.20
C ALA A 229 -4.39 -1.79 18.51
N ASP A 230 -4.86 -3.02 18.70
CA ASP A 230 -4.21 -4.23 18.21
C ASP A 230 -4.48 -4.53 16.73
N ALA A 231 -5.04 -3.55 16.01
CA ALA A 231 -5.23 -3.56 14.57
C ALA A 231 -4.45 -2.39 13.95
N VAL A 232 -3.29 -2.70 13.38
CA VAL A 232 -2.36 -1.70 12.83
C VAL A 232 -2.15 -1.91 11.33
N PRO A 233 -2.09 -0.85 10.52
CA PRO A 233 -1.83 -0.98 9.08
C PRO A 233 -0.41 -1.52 8.83
N LEU A 234 -0.26 -2.42 7.87
CA LEU A 234 1.03 -2.97 7.45
C LEU A 234 1.72 -2.12 6.37
N TYR A 235 1.11 -0.99 5.98
CA TYR A 235 1.58 -0.14 4.89
C TYR A 235 1.68 -0.86 3.53
N LEU A 236 0.93 -1.96 3.40
CA LEU A 236 0.79 -2.73 2.18
C LEU A 236 -0.62 -2.48 1.64
N SER A 237 -0.71 -1.80 0.51
CA SER A 237 -1.95 -1.56 -0.21
C SER A 237 -1.88 -2.20 -1.59
N GLY A 238 -2.87 -3.01 -1.91
CA GLY A 238 -3.10 -3.59 -3.24
C GLY A 238 -4.07 -2.74 -4.07
N SER A 239 -4.60 -3.32 -5.14
CA SER A 239 -5.63 -2.68 -5.99
C SER A 239 -6.95 -2.44 -5.27
N ILE A 240 -7.32 -3.35 -4.36
CA ILE A 240 -8.66 -3.45 -3.77
C ILE A 240 -8.69 -3.10 -2.28
N GLY A 241 -7.54 -3.15 -1.61
CA GLY A 241 -7.54 -3.04 -0.16
C GLY A 241 -6.17 -2.84 0.46
N SER A 242 -6.19 -2.64 1.77
CA SER A 242 -4.99 -2.52 2.59
C SER A 242 -4.90 -3.66 3.58
N LEU A 243 -3.67 -4.07 3.88
CA LEU A 243 -3.42 -5.10 4.88
C LEU A 243 -3.21 -4.47 6.26
N PHE A 244 -3.80 -5.11 7.26
CA PHE A 244 -3.67 -4.80 8.66
C PHE A 244 -3.10 -6.01 9.39
N LYS A 245 -2.24 -5.78 10.37
CA LYS A 245 -1.87 -6.77 11.37
C LYS A 245 -2.85 -6.65 12.51
N VAL A 246 -3.47 -7.77 12.84
CA VAL A 246 -4.51 -7.83 13.87
C VAL A 246 -4.14 -8.87 14.90
N ARG A 247 -4.24 -8.50 16.19
CA ARG A 247 -4.09 -9.41 17.32
C ARG A 247 -5.40 -9.53 18.09
N LEU A 248 -5.90 -10.75 18.25
CA LEU A 248 -7.03 -11.03 19.13
C LEU A 248 -6.56 -11.04 20.59
N LEU A 249 -7.00 -10.09 21.40
CA LEU A 249 -6.58 -9.89 22.78
C LEU A 249 -6.90 -11.08 23.69
N SER A 250 -8.08 -11.69 23.51
CA SER A 250 -8.58 -12.76 24.39
C SER A 250 -7.75 -14.05 24.34
N SER A 251 -6.98 -14.27 23.28
CA SER A 251 -6.29 -15.55 23.03
C SER A 251 -4.96 -15.40 22.27
N GLY A 252 -4.48 -14.17 22.08
CA GLY A 252 -3.17 -13.85 21.51
C GLY A 252 -2.95 -14.21 20.03
N TYR A 253 -3.99 -14.58 19.28
CA TYR A 253 -3.86 -14.88 17.85
C TYR A 253 -3.49 -13.62 17.06
N THR A 254 -2.30 -13.62 16.45
CA THR A 254 -1.79 -12.52 15.62
C THR A 254 -1.73 -12.95 14.16
N LEU A 255 -2.45 -12.25 13.28
CA LEU A 255 -2.60 -12.60 11.86
C LEU A 255 -2.78 -11.34 11.00
N VAL A 256 -3.08 -11.54 9.71
CA VAL A 256 -3.35 -10.45 8.77
C VAL A 256 -4.84 -10.33 8.52
N ALA A 257 -5.33 -9.09 8.44
CA ALA A 257 -6.64 -8.78 7.89
C ALA A 257 -6.46 -8.00 6.58
N LYS A 258 -7.10 -8.43 5.51
CA LYS A 258 -7.27 -7.67 4.26
C LYS A 258 -8.53 -6.83 4.41
N GLY A 259 -8.37 -5.52 4.58
CA GLY A 259 -9.47 -4.58 4.62
C GLY A 259 -9.85 -4.11 3.22
N VAL A 260 -11.14 -4.10 2.92
CA VAL A 260 -11.69 -3.59 1.66
C VAL A 260 -12.82 -2.61 1.89
N GLU A 261 -13.01 -1.71 0.92
CA GLU A 261 -14.11 -0.76 0.91
C GLU A 261 -15.41 -1.44 0.46
N ARG A 262 -16.55 -0.79 0.77
CA ARG A 262 -17.88 -1.29 0.44
C ARG A 262 -18.08 -1.62 -1.05
N VAL A 263 -17.46 -0.84 -1.94
CA VAL A 263 -17.57 -1.01 -3.40
C VAL A 263 -16.99 -2.35 -3.88
N ASP A 264 -16.05 -2.92 -3.14
CA ASP A 264 -15.35 -4.15 -3.49
C ASP A 264 -15.78 -5.38 -2.67
N LEU A 265 -16.85 -5.27 -1.88
CA LEU A 265 -17.41 -6.37 -1.10
C LEU A 265 -17.69 -7.63 -1.94
N GLY A 266 -18.18 -7.45 -3.18
CA GLY A 266 -18.44 -8.58 -4.08
C GLY A 266 -17.17 -9.37 -4.43
N ARG A 267 -16.03 -8.69 -4.56
CA ARG A 267 -14.73 -9.31 -4.85
C ARG A 267 -14.16 -10.00 -3.61
N LEU A 268 -14.34 -9.41 -2.43
CA LEU A 268 -13.93 -10.03 -1.16
C LEU A 268 -14.68 -11.34 -0.89
N ARG A 269 -15.99 -11.36 -1.12
CA ARG A 269 -16.82 -12.57 -0.96
C ARG A 269 -16.38 -13.65 -1.93
N HIS A 270 -16.16 -13.29 -3.20
CA HIS A 270 -15.63 -14.20 -4.21
C HIS A 270 -14.26 -14.78 -3.81
N GLU A 271 -13.34 -13.94 -3.34
CA GLU A 271 -12.04 -14.39 -2.83
C GLU A 271 -12.19 -15.35 -1.63
N ASN A 272 -13.07 -15.04 -0.68
CA ASN A 272 -13.36 -15.91 0.46
C ASN A 272 -13.92 -17.28 0.03
N ASP A 273 -14.85 -17.32 -0.93
CA ASP A 273 -15.42 -18.56 -1.48
C ASP A 273 -14.35 -19.41 -2.20
N LEU A 274 -13.37 -18.77 -2.84
CA LEU A 274 -12.24 -19.47 -3.45
C LEU A 274 -11.32 -20.07 -2.40
N TYR A 275 -11.06 -19.35 -1.30
CA TYR A 275 -10.30 -19.90 -0.19
C TYR A 275 -10.95 -21.16 0.38
N ASP A 276 -12.28 -21.21 0.51
CA ASP A 276 -12.99 -22.43 0.95
C ASP A 276 -12.71 -23.62 0.01
N ARG A 277 -12.63 -23.39 -1.31
CA ARG A 277 -12.25 -24.43 -2.29
C ARG A 277 -10.77 -24.82 -2.21
N LEU A 278 -9.91 -23.89 -1.80
CA LEU A 278 -8.47 -24.08 -1.62
C LEU A 278 -8.11 -24.73 -0.27
N GLN A 279 -9.08 -25.11 0.56
CA GLN A 279 -8.90 -25.77 1.87
C GLN A 279 -7.77 -26.84 1.89
N PRO A 280 -7.64 -27.75 0.89
CA PRO A 280 -6.63 -28.81 0.93
C PRO A 280 -5.19 -28.31 0.87
N ILE A 281 -4.97 -27.04 0.50
CA ILE A 281 -3.64 -26.47 0.22
C ILE A 281 -3.35 -25.22 1.05
N GLN A 282 -4.31 -24.80 1.88
CA GLN A 282 -4.13 -23.71 2.83
C GLN A 282 -3.04 -24.05 3.87
N GLY A 283 -2.13 -23.10 4.09
CA GLY A 283 -0.98 -23.23 4.97
C GLY A 283 0.23 -23.96 4.36
N THR A 284 0.14 -24.39 3.09
CA THR A 284 1.27 -24.99 2.36
C THR A 284 1.60 -24.25 1.07
N HIS A 285 0.59 -23.89 0.28
CA HIS A 285 0.75 -23.16 -0.98
C HIS A 285 -0.04 -21.85 -1.05
N VAL A 286 -1.03 -21.66 -0.16
CA VAL A 286 -1.83 -20.44 -0.06
C VAL A 286 -2.07 -20.13 1.43
N PRO A 287 -2.34 -18.88 1.82
CA PRO A 287 -2.68 -18.53 3.19
C PRO A 287 -3.86 -19.34 3.77
N VAL A 288 -3.84 -19.54 5.08
CA VAL A 288 -5.01 -20.06 5.80
C VAL A 288 -6.03 -18.94 5.93
N CYS A 289 -7.24 -19.17 5.44
CA CYS A 289 -8.36 -18.25 5.55
C CYS A 289 -9.21 -18.61 6.78
N LEU A 290 -9.39 -17.64 7.67
CA LEU A 290 -10.25 -17.76 8.84
C LEU A 290 -11.68 -17.29 8.54
N GLY A 291 -11.88 -16.58 7.44
CA GLY A 291 -13.17 -16.02 7.01
C GLY A 291 -13.19 -14.49 7.02
N SER A 292 -14.31 -13.94 6.56
CA SER A 292 -14.55 -12.50 6.52
C SER A 292 -15.60 -12.05 7.54
N VAL A 293 -15.52 -10.77 7.93
CA VAL A 293 -16.53 -10.09 8.75
C VAL A 293 -16.87 -8.72 8.16
N ASP A 294 -18.13 -8.32 8.36
CA ASP A 294 -18.58 -6.96 8.13
C ASP A 294 -18.35 -6.17 9.43
N LEU A 295 -17.59 -5.09 9.37
CA LEU A 295 -17.21 -4.31 10.54
C LEU A 295 -18.39 -3.48 11.05
N VAL A 296 -18.49 -3.33 12.37
CA VAL A 296 -19.49 -2.45 13.01
C VAL A 296 -19.18 -0.98 12.74
N LEU A 297 -17.89 -0.63 12.83
CA LEU A 297 -17.36 0.68 12.51
C LEU A 297 -16.23 0.53 11.48
N PRO A 298 -16.15 1.40 10.47
CA PRO A 298 -15.10 1.30 9.47
C PRO A 298 -13.70 1.54 10.07
N TYR A 299 -12.70 0.92 9.46
CA TYR A 299 -11.30 1.24 9.68
C TYR A 299 -10.81 2.24 8.63
N TYR A 300 -9.93 3.15 9.05
CA TYR A 300 -9.44 4.23 8.22
C TYR A 300 -7.93 4.09 8.04
N TYR A 301 -7.47 4.10 6.79
CA TYR A 301 -6.04 4.14 6.50
C TYR A 301 -5.79 4.64 5.07
N GLY A 302 -4.83 5.56 4.91
CA GLY A 302 -4.35 5.97 3.59
C GLY A 302 -5.44 6.49 2.64
N SER A 303 -6.45 7.19 3.19
CA SER A 303 -7.69 7.63 2.52
C SER A 303 -8.74 6.57 2.19
N GLY A 304 -8.48 5.30 2.49
CA GLY A 304 -9.45 4.22 2.38
C GLY A 304 -10.36 4.13 3.60
N VAL A 305 -11.62 3.76 3.36
CA VAL A 305 -12.66 3.50 4.38
C VAL A 305 -13.06 2.04 4.30
N PHE A 306 -12.44 1.23 5.15
CA PHE A 306 -12.57 -0.22 5.11
C PHE A 306 -13.74 -0.66 5.97
N GLU A 307 -14.74 -1.27 5.34
CA GLU A 307 -15.96 -1.76 6.00
C GLU A 307 -15.96 -3.28 6.17
N HIS A 308 -15.10 -4.00 5.45
CA HIS A 308 -15.09 -5.45 5.45
C HIS A 308 -13.67 -5.99 5.57
N PHE A 309 -13.46 -6.94 6.47
CA PHE A 309 -12.16 -7.56 6.72
C PHE A 309 -12.20 -9.04 6.37
N LEU A 310 -11.19 -9.52 5.64
CA LEU A 310 -10.90 -10.94 5.43
C LEU A 310 -9.64 -11.34 6.21
N PHE A 311 -9.76 -12.35 7.07
CA PHE A 311 -8.69 -12.77 7.96
C PHE A 311 -7.86 -13.92 7.36
N LEU A 312 -6.55 -13.70 7.24
CA LEU A 312 -5.60 -14.60 6.58
C LEU A 312 -4.35 -14.82 7.45
N SER A 313 -3.75 -16.01 7.34
CA SER A 313 -2.41 -16.24 7.90
C SER A 313 -1.37 -15.40 7.16
N TRP A 314 -0.29 -15.06 7.85
CA TRP A 314 0.86 -14.41 7.20
C TRP A 314 1.47 -15.30 6.12
N ALA A 315 1.64 -14.75 4.91
CA ALA A 315 2.13 -15.50 3.75
C ALA A 315 3.67 -15.50 3.63
N GLY A 316 4.36 -14.73 4.48
CA GLY A 316 5.79 -14.47 4.35
C GLY A 316 6.07 -13.19 3.58
N LEU A 317 7.25 -13.12 2.98
CA LEU A 317 7.75 -11.92 2.30
C LEU A 317 7.77 -12.09 0.79
N PRO A 318 7.73 -11.02 -0.01
CA PRO A 318 7.80 -11.13 -1.47
C PRO A 318 9.01 -11.96 -1.89
N LEU A 319 8.78 -12.97 -2.73
CA LEU A 319 9.82 -13.92 -3.14
C LEU A 319 11.02 -13.22 -3.79
N PHE A 320 10.79 -12.07 -4.44
CA PHE A 320 11.84 -11.25 -5.05
C PHE A 320 12.99 -10.90 -4.10
N ASP A 321 12.71 -10.69 -2.81
CA ASP A 321 13.71 -10.33 -1.82
C ASP A 321 14.67 -11.50 -1.49
N PHE A 322 14.29 -12.72 -1.85
CA PHE A 322 15.02 -13.96 -1.54
C PHE A 322 15.72 -14.61 -2.75
N ILE A 323 15.54 -14.06 -3.95
CA ILE A 323 16.10 -14.62 -5.20
C ILE A 323 17.63 -14.81 -5.12
N ASN A 324 18.32 -13.99 -4.33
CA ASN A 324 19.79 -14.07 -4.20
C ASN A 324 20.27 -15.13 -3.20
N ARG A 325 19.39 -15.78 -2.44
CA ARG A 325 19.75 -16.69 -1.34
C ARG A 325 19.51 -18.17 -1.64
N THR A 326 18.93 -18.51 -2.79
CA THR A 326 18.56 -19.90 -3.13
C THR A 326 18.77 -20.16 -4.62
N THR A 327 18.97 -21.41 -5.00
CA THR A 327 19.13 -21.82 -6.40
C THR A 327 17.89 -21.46 -7.21
N LYS A 328 18.09 -20.80 -8.36
CA LYS A 328 16.99 -20.39 -9.27
C LYS A 328 16.08 -21.55 -9.65
N ALA A 329 16.65 -22.74 -9.87
CA ALA A 329 15.90 -23.93 -10.23
C ALA A 329 14.92 -24.40 -9.13
N ASP A 330 15.35 -24.35 -7.87
CA ASP A 330 14.53 -24.79 -6.74
C ASP A 330 13.32 -23.89 -6.55
N ILE A 331 13.52 -22.57 -6.69
CA ILE A 331 12.44 -21.60 -6.59
C ILE A 331 11.41 -21.81 -7.73
N VAL A 332 11.87 -21.96 -8.96
CA VAL A 332 10.99 -22.22 -10.12
C VAL A 332 10.19 -23.51 -9.91
N ASN A 333 10.82 -24.56 -9.40
CA ASN A 333 10.15 -25.82 -9.10
C ASN A 333 9.06 -25.64 -8.03
N LYS A 334 9.34 -24.89 -6.95
CA LYS A 334 8.36 -24.59 -5.88
C LYS A 334 7.18 -23.77 -6.40
N VAL A 335 7.44 -22.71 -7.18
CA VAL A 335 6.40 -21.88 -7.80
C VAL A 335 5.54 -22.72 -8.72
N THR A 336 6.18 -23.52 -9.60
CA THR A 336 5.47 -24.41 -10.53
C THR A 336 4.62 -25.43 -9.79
N ALA A 337 5.13 -26.00 -8.69
CA ALA A 337 4.37 -26.94 -7.87
C ALA A 337 3.15 -26.29 -7.20
N ALA A 338 3.29 -25.05 -6.70
CA ALA A 338 2.18 -24.30 -6.09
C ALA A 338 1.06 -24.05 -7.10
N TYR A 339 1.36 -23.49 -8.28
CA TYR A 339 0.35 -23.25 -9.32
C TYR A 339 -0.27 -24.55 -9.84
N LYS A 340 0.51 -25.61 -10.06
CA LYS A 340 -0.05 -26.93 -10.41
C LYS A 340 -1.05 -27.43 -9.36
N ARG A 341 -0.82 -27.12 -8.08
CA ARG A 341 -1.74 -27.53 -7.02
C ARG A 341 -3.03 -26.70 -7.03
N ILE A 342 -2.95 -25.39 -7.31
CA ILE A 342 -4.11 -24.51 -7.50
C ILE A 342 -4.93 -24.95 -8.73
N HIS A 343 -4.27 -25.21 -9.86
CA HIS A 343 -4.90 -25.65 -11.10
C HIS A 343 -5.60 -27.00 -10.98
N ARG A 344 -5.06 -27.92 -10.16
CA ARG A 344 -5.72 -29.20 -9.83
C ARG A 344 -7.04 -29.03 -9.08
N LEU A 345 -7.25 -27.88 -8.44
CA LEU A 345 -8.50 -27.50 -7.80
C LEU A 345 -9.39 -26.66 -8.73
N HIS A 346 -9.04 -26.60 -10.02
CA HIS A 346 -9.79 -25.93 -11.08
C HIS A 346 -9.93 -24.41 -10.91
N ILE A 347 -8.92 -23.79 -10.32
CA ILE A 347 -8.85 -22.33 -10.13
C ILE A 347 -7.76 -21.78 -11.05
N LEU A 348 -8.10 -20.74 -11.82
CA LEU A 348 -7.14 -19.89 -12.54
C LEU A 348 -6.95 -18.60 -11.76
N HIS A 349 -5.71 -18.14 -11.65
CA HIS A 349 -5.40 -16.96 -10.86
C HIS A 349 -5.64 -15.64 -11.60
N HIS A 350 -5.40 -15.60 -12.92
CA HIS A 350 -5.48 -14.42 -13.79
C HIS A 350 -4.54 -13.25 -13.43
N ASP A 351 -3.91 -13.25 -12.26
CA ASP A 351 -2.92 -12.26 -11.81
C ASP A 351 -1.66 -12.93 -11.25
N ALA A 352 -1.16 -13.90 -11.99
CA ALA A 352 -0.05 -14.76 -11.60
C ALA A 352 1.32 -14.05 -11.74
N GLU A 353 1.45 -12.88 -11.12
CA GLU A 353 2.62 -12.01 -11.17
C GLU A 353 3.57 -12.24 -9.98
N PRO A 354 4.88 -11.97 -10.12
CA PRO A 354 5.86 -12.20 -9.04
C PRO A 354 5.55 -11.47 -7.73
N ARG A 355 4.78 -10.36 -7.77
CA ARG A 355 4.33 -9.63 -6.58
C ARG A 355 3.36 -10.44 -5.69
N ASN A 356 2.65 -11.40 -6.29
CA ASN A 356 1.65 -12.24 -5.62
C ASN A 356 2.25 -13.58 -5.17
N ILE A 357 3.57 -13.70 -5.25
CA ILE A 357 4.33 -14.90 -4.86
C ILE A 357 5.17 -14.55 -3.63
N MET A 358 4.78 -15.11 -2.49
CA MET A 358 5.40 -14.90 -1.20
C MET A 358 6.24 -16.12 -0.80
N TYR A 359 7.22 -15.91 0.06
CA TYR A 359 8.08 -16.95 0.61
C TYR A 359 7.96 -16.97 2.13
N ASP A 360 7.42 -18.06 2.67
CA ASP A 360 7.42 -18.30 4.11
C ASP A 360 8.76 -18.91 4.51
N GLN A 361 9.59 -18.10 5.18
CA GLN A 361 10.90 -18.53 5.66
C GLN A 361 10.81 -19.64 6.70
N LYS A 362 9.73 -19.72 7.49
CA LYS A 362 9.58 -20.73 8.54
C LYS A 362 9.30 -22.10 7.96
N SER A 363 8.38 -22.18 6.99
CA SER A 363 8.02 -23.44 6.34
C SER A 363 8.93 -23.78 5.15
N GLY A 364 9.66 -22.80 4.62
CA GLY A 364 10.44 -22.92 3.38
C GLY A 364 9.57 -23.07 2.13
N ASN A 365 8.29 -22.72 2.20
CA ASN A 365 7.34 -22.90 1.10
C ASN A 365 7.04 -21.57 0.39
N VAL A 366 6.61 -21.69 -0.86
CA VAL A 366 6.06 -20.58 -1.63
C VAL A 366 4.56 -20.51 -1.37
N MET A 367 4.08 -19.31 -1.03
CA MET A 367 2.69 -19.00 -0.76
C MET A 367 2.18 -18.05 -1.84
N ILE A 368 1.09 -18.43 -2.51
CA ILE A 368 0.42 -17.61 -3.51
C ILE A 368 -0.68 -16.81 -2.81
N VAL A 369 -0.79 -15.53 -3.11
CA VAL A 369 -1.71 -14.59 -2.48
C VAL A 369 -2.50 -13.81 -3.53
N ASP A 370 -3.54 -13.11 -3.07
CA ASP A 370 -4.35 -12.17 -3.87
C ASP A 370 -5.26 -12.83 -4.92
N PHE A 371 -6.27 -13.56 -4.44
CA PHE A 371 -7.20 -14.32 -5.29
C PHE A 371 -8.35 -13.45 -5.82
N GLU A 372 -8.14 -12.14 -5.94
CA GLU A 372 -9.19 -11.16 -6.25
C GLU A 372 -9.72 -11.23 -7.70
N ARG A 373 -8.93 -11.80 -8.62
CA ARG A 373 -9.25 -11.92 -10.06
C ARG A 373 -9.45 -13.36 -10.49
N ASP A 374 -9.41 -14.28 -9.54
CA ASP A 374 -9.39 -15.69 -9.80
C ASP A 374 -10.72 -16.19 -10.36
N GLU A 375 -10.66 -17.22 -11.19
CA GLU A 375 -11.83 -17.81 -11.81
C GLU A 375 -11.88 -19.31 -11.49
N PHE A 376 -12.96 -19.74 -10.84
CA PHE A 376 -13.26 -21.16 -10.72
C PHE A 376 -13.86 -21.66 -12.03
N ARG A 377 -13.21 -22.65 -12.66
CA ARG A 377 -13.70 -23.28 -13.88
C ARG A 377 -14.21 -24.68 -13.59
N SER A 378 -15.52 -24.82 -13.42
CA SER A 378 -16.13 -26.15 -13.41
C SER A 378 -15.84 -26.86 -14.74
N ARG A 379 -15.43 -28.13 -14.70
CA ARG A 379 -15.50 -28.99 -15.88
C ARG A 379 -16.93 -28.93 -16.41
N GLN A 380 -17.10 -28.63 -17.70
CA GLN A 380 -18.41 -28.83 -18.33
C GLN A 380 -18.83 -30.27 -18.07
N PRO A 381 -20.07 -30.53 -17.59
CA PRO A 381 -20.56 -31.89 -17.51
C PRO A 381 -20.39 -32.52 -18.90
N LEU A 382 -19.81 -33.71 -18.97
CA LEU A 382 -19.86 -34.51 -20.19
C LEU A 382 -21.34 -34.57 -20.59
N GLY A 383 -21.68 -33.97 -21.74
CA GLY A 383 -23.06 -33.91 -22.20
C GLY A 383 -23.67 -35.32 -22.19
N PRO A 384 -24.97 -35.47 -21.88
CA PRO A 384 -25.58 -36.77 -21.72
C PRO A 384 -25.31 -37.63 -22.97
N LEU A 385 -24.64 -38.76 -22.77
CA LEU A 385 -24.49 -39.82 -23.76
C LEU A 385 -25.85 -40.48 -23.94
N GLY A 386 -26.75 -39.81 -24.66
CA GLY A 386 -27.97 -40.42 -25.17
C GLY A 386 -27.60 -41.40 -26.28
N PRO A 387 -27.92 -42.70 -26.16
CA PRO A 387 -27.84 -43.60 -27.30
C PRO A 387 -28.94 -43.15 -28.27
N ASN A 388 -28.54 -42.75 -29.49
CA ASN A 388 -29.38 -42.23 -30.58
C ASN A 388 -29.60 -40.70 -30.60
N ALA A 389 -28.55 -39.95 -30.95
CA ALA A 389 -28.73 -38.70 -31.67
C ALA A 389 -27.90 -38.73 -32.95
N ASN A 390 -28.62 -38.69 -34.08
CA ASN A 390 -28.08 -38.82 -35.43
C ASN A 390 -26.87 -37.91 -35.68
N GLN A 391 -25.78 -38.53 -36.12
CA GLN A 391 -24.60 -37.87 -36.64
C GLN A 391 -24.95 -37.06 -37.91
N ARG A 392 -25.28 -35.78 -37.76
CA ARG A 392 -25.22 -34.80 -38.85
C ARG A 392 -24.34 -33.63 -38.45
N LYS A 393 -23.07 -33.77 -38.85
CA LYS A 393 -22.07 -32.73 -39.17
C LYS A 393 -22.40 -31.31 -38.67
N ARG A 394 -21.86 -30.98 -37.49
CA ARG A 394 -21.16 -29.72 -37.27
C ARG A 394 -19.81 -30.03 -36.61
N ARG A 395 -18.81 -30.34 -37.43
CA ARG A 395 -17.40 -30.16 -37.05
C ARG A 395 -17.17 -28.66 -36.89
N ARG A 396 -17.59 -28.10 -35.76
CA ARG A 396 -16.84 -26.99 -35.17
C ARG A 396 -15.66 -27.69 -34.52
N THR A 397 -14.55 -27.71 -35.23
CA THR A 397 -13.24 -27.87 -34.62
C THR A 397 -13.18 -26.79 -33.55
N GLN A 398 -13.51 -27.12 -32.30
CA GLN A 398 -12.98 -26.40 -31.17
C GLN A 398 -11.48 -26.56 -31.36
N LYS A 399 -10.84 -25.53 -31.92
CA LYS A 399 -9.41 -25.34 -31.73
C LYS A 399 -9.25 -25.47 -30.22
N GLN A 400 -8.68 -26.59 -29.80
CA GLN A 400 -8.21 -26.78 -28.45
C GLN A 400 -7.06 -25.79 -28.32
N GLY A 401 -7.43 -24.53 -28.08
CA GLY A 401 -6.50 -23.50 -27.72
C GLY A 401 -5.74 -24.04 -26.52
N LYS A 402 -4.43 -23.83 -26.51
CA LYS A 402 -3.53 -24.22 -25.42
C LYS A 402 -4.24 -24.04 -24.08
N ASP A 403 -4.23 -25.08 -23.24
CA ASP A 403 -5.00 -25.11 -22.01
C ASP A 403 -4.72 -23.84 -21.20
N ASP A 404 -5.75 -23.11 -20.78
CA ASP A 404 -5.55 -21.79 -20.15
C ASP A 404 -4.75 -21.93 -18.85
N PHE A 405 -4.83 -23.10 -18.19
CA PHE A 405 -3.96 -23.48 -17.08
C PHE A 405 -2.48 -23.58 -17.49
N GLU A 406 -2.18 -24.22 -18.63
CA GLU A 406 -0.81 -24.30 -19.16
C GLU A 406 -0.28 -22.92 -19.56
N LYS A 407 -1.12 -22.07 -20.15
CA LYS A 407 -0.74 -20.68 -20.49
C LYS A 407 -0.40 -19.87 -19.25
N GLU A 408 -1.21 -19.97 -18.19
CA GLU A 408 -0.94 -19.28 -16.94
C GLU A 408 0.38 -19.77 -16.32
N GLN A 409 0.59 -21.09 -16.28
CA GLN A 409 1.81 -21.68 -15.72
C GLN A 409 3.07 -21.25 -16.50
N GLU A 410 3.01 -21.20 -17.83
CA GLU A 410 4.10 -20.71 -18.67
C GLU A 410 4.35 -19.21 -18.49
N SER A 411 3.28 -18.42 -18.37
CA SER A 411 3.35 -16.98 -18.13
C SER A 411 4.06 -16.66 -16.81
N VAL A 412 3.68 -17.37 -15.73
CA VAL A 412 4.32 -17.27 -14.40
C VAL A 412 5.81 -17.57 -14.51
N THR A 413 6.14 -18.73 -15.09
CA THR A 413 7.52 -19.19 -15.18
C THR A 413 8.36 -18.22 -16.01
N GLY A 414 7.82 -17.74 -17.13
CA GLY A 414 8.48 -16.75 -17.98
C GLY A 414 8.65 -15.39 -17.30
N SER A 415 7.63 -14.89 -16.60
CA SER A 415 7.70 -13.63 -15.85
C SER A 415 8.72 -13.70 -14.73
N PHE A 416 8.72 -14.80 -13.99
CA PHE A 416 9.67 -15.03 -12.90
C PHE A 416 11.11 -15.18 -13.40
N LEU A 417 11.33 -15.92 -14.49
CA LEU A 417 12.66 -16.05 -15.10
C LEU A 417 13.20 -14.71 -15.62
N ARG A 418 12.34 -13.82 -16.14
CA ARG A 418 12.76 -12.46 -16.54
C ARG A 418 13.21 -11.61 -15.35
N LEU A 419 12.55 -11.76 -14.21
CA LEU A 419 12.89 -11.05 -12.97
C LEU A 419 14.24 -11.49 -12.38
N MET A 420 14.71 -12.69 -12.74
CA MET A 420 15.96 -13.29 -12.28
C MET A 420 17.16 -13.09 -13.25
N LYS A 421 16.97 -12.37 -14.36
CA LYS A 421 18.05 -11.92 -15.24
C LYS A 421 18.54 -10.56 -14.79
#